data_AF-A0A069PN43-F1
#
_entry.id   AF-A0A069PN43-F1
#
_cell.length_a   1.000
_cell.length_b   1.000
_cell.length_c   1.000
_cell.angle_alpha   90.00
_cell.angle_beta   90.00
_cell.angle_gamma   90.00
#
_symmetry.space_group_name_H-M   'P 1'
#
loop_
_entity.id
_entity.type
_entity.pdbx_description
1 polymer ?
#
loop_
_entity_poly.entity_id
_entity_poly.type
_entity_poly.pdbx_seq_one_letter_code
_entity_poly.pdbx_strand_id
1 'polypeptide(L)'
;MHGDEFFPLIEMSATRLALAREVALAKWHAQQVVEDGAREAAVISAAALAGASHGLSRVFATHFFTDQIEANKLVQYTLIAQWRRSGAAPDEPRPDLKRDVRPELDRLQEELVRELAATRALREDPEGATMLATAVAAYAKERGLDTLSVIALDRALARVCER
;
A
#
# COMPACT_ATOMS: atom_id res chain seq x y z
N MET A 1 9.19 1.01 24.41
CA MET A 1 8.12 1.44 23.48
C MET A 1 7.72 0.18 22.73
N HIS A 2 6.53 -0.36 22.99
CA HIS A 2 6.04 -1.56 22.30
C HIS A 2 5.26 -1.06 21.07
N GLY A 3 5.80 -1.23 19.87
CA GLY A 3 5.19 -0.74 18.63
C GLY A 3 6.15 -0.56 17.45
N ASP A 4 7.44 -0.32 17.73
CA ASP A 4 8.48 -0.16 16.69
C ASP A 4 8.64 -1.43 15.83
N GLU A 5 8.22 -2.58 16.34
CA GLU A 5 8.24 -3.86 15.62
C GLU A 5 7.27 -3.89 14.42
N PHE A 6 6.29 -2.97 14.36
CA PHE A 6 5.47 -2.78 13.15
C PHE A 6 6.18 -1.93 12.08
N PHE A 7 7.26 -1.22 12.39
CA PHE A 7 7.89 -0.28 11.46
C PHE A 7 8.29 -0.92 10.13
N PRO A 8 8.87 -2.13 10.07
CA PRO A 8 9.16 -2.78 8.79
C PRO A 8 7.91 -2.96 7.90
N LEU A 9 6.80 -3.44 8.48
CA LEU A 9 5.53 -3.61 7.76
C LEU A 9 4.95 -2.26 7.30
N ILE A 10 5.04 -1.25 8.15
CA ILE A 10 4.58 0.12 7.86
C ILE A 10 5.42 0.73 6.74
N GLU A 11 6.76 0.65 6.82
CA GLU A 11 7.71 1.17 5.84
C GLU A 11 7.47 0.53 4.47
N MET A 12 7.27 -0.79 4.41
CA MET A 12 6.97 -1.48 3.14
C MET A 12 5.62 -1.06 2.56
N SER A 13 4.61 -0.85 3.40
CA SER A 13 3.29 -0.35 2.96
C SER A 13 3.39 1.08 2.45
N ALA A 14 4.12 1.95 3.16
CA ALA A 14 4.35 3.34 2.77
C ALA A 14 5.17 3.43 1.47
N THR A 15 6.21 2.62 1.32
CA THR A 15 7.03 2.53 0.10
C THR A 15 6.18 2.11 -1.10
N ARG A 16 5.36 1.07 -0.94
CA ARG A 16 4.43 0.63 -1.98
C ARG A 16 3.39 1.70 -2.32
N LEU A 17 2.92 2.45 -1.32
CA LEU A 17 1.96 3.53 -1.49
C LEU A 17 2.57 4.73 -2.23
N ALA A 18 3.84 5.05 -2.00
CA ALA A 18 4.53 6.16 -2.67
C ALA A 18 4.53 6.04 -4.20
N LEU A 19 4.58 4.80 -4.72
CA LEU A 19 4.46 4.52 -6.16
C LEU A 19 3.12 4.97 -6.76
N ALA A 20 2.09 5.24 -5.95
CA ALA A 20 0.82 5.77 -6.43
C ALA A 20 0.98 7.07 -7.22
N ARG A 21 1.96 7.93 -6.86
CA ARG A 21 2.24 9.17 -7.59
C ARG A 21 2.72 8.91 -9.00
N GLU A 22 3.69 8.01 -9.15
CA GLU A 22 4.22 7.58 -10.44
C GLU A 22 3.13 6.95 -11.31
N VAL A 23 2.29 6.09 -10.71
CA VAL A 23 1.15 5.49 -11.40
C VAL A 23 0.16 6.56 -11.85
N ALA A 24 -0.15 7.53 -10.99
CA ALA A 24 -1.04 8.63 -11.32
C ALA A 24 -0.49 9.46 -12.48
N LEU A 25 0.80 9.81 -12.48
CA LEU A 25 1.45 10.57 -13.55
C LEU A 25 1.40 9.83 -14.88
N ALA A 26 1.74 8.54 -14.88
CA ALA A 26 1.70 7.72 -16.09
C ALA A 26 0.27 7.60 -16.65
N LYS A 27 -0.73 7.36 -15.78
CA LYS A 27 -2.13 7.28 -16.18
C LYS A 27 -2.70 8.62 -16.65
N TRP A 28 -2.31 9.72 -16.01
CA TRP A 28 -2.67 11.07 -16.45
C TRP A 28 -2.20 11.31 -17.89
N HIS A 29 -0.93 11.03 -18.17
CA HIS A 29 -0.33 11.22 -19.49
C HIS A 29 -0.98 10.31 -20.55
N ALA A 30 -1.18 9.04 -20.21
CA ALA A 30 -1.79 8.06 -21.12
C ALA A 30 -3.33 8.14 -21.18
N GLN A 31 -3.95 9.07 -20.45
CA GLN A 31 -5.41 9.18 -20.28
C GLN A 31 -6.10 7.87 -19.86
N GLN A 32 -5.41 7.07 -19.03
CA GLN A 32 -5.91 5.79 -18.54
C GLN A 32 -6.76 5.98 -17.28
N VAL A 33 -7.75 5.11 -17.10
CA VAL A 33 -8.54 5.03 -15.87
C VAL A 33 -7.70 4.50 -14.71
N VAL A 34 -8.04 4.91 -13.48
CA VAL A 34 -7.34 4.46 -12.26
C VAL A 34 -7.63 2.99 -11.97
N GLU A 35 -8.88 2.56 -12.09
CA GLU A 35 -9.28 1.18 -11.83
C GLU A 35 -8.93 0.26 -13.00
N ASP A 36 -8.26 -0.85 -12.70
CA ASP A 36 -7.94 -1.93 -13.64
C ASP A 36 -8.29 -3.26 -12.97
N GLY A 37 -9.59 -3.61 -12.97
CA GLY A 37 -10.10 -4.76 -12.22
C GLY A 37 -9.42 -6.09 -12.59
N ALA A 38 -9.02 -6.27 -13.85
CA ALA A 38 -8.30 -7.47 -14.28
C ALA A 38 -6.88 -7.53 -13.68
N ARG A 39 -6.14 -6.41 -13.68
CA ARG A 39 -4.84 -6.35 -13.01
C ARG A 39 -4.97 -6.48 -11.50
N GLU A 40 -5.95 -5.81 -10.89
CA GLU A 40 -6.19 -5.86 -9.45
C GLU A 40 -6.48 -7.30 -8.98
N ALA A 41 -7.35 -8.02 -9.69
CA ALA A 41 -7.63 -9.43 -9.42
C ALA A 41 -6.38 -10.32 -9.56
N ALA A 42 -5.54 -10.07 -10.57
CA ALA A 42 -4.28 -10.81 -10.75
C ALA A 42 -3.29 -10.56 -9.60
N VAL A 43 -3.15 -9.31 -9.14
CA VAL A 43 -2.30 -8.95 -7.98
C VAL A 43 -2.79 -9.67 -6.73
N ILE A 44 -4.10 -9.60 -6.44
CA ILE A 44 -4.71 -10.24 -5.27
C ILE A 44 -4.52 -11.77 -5.32
N SER A 45 -4.71 -12.39 -6.48
CA SER A 45 -4.53 -13.83 -6.64
C SER A 45 -3.08 -14.26 -6.38
N ALA A 46 -2.11 -13.52 -6.94
CA ALA A 46 -0.68 -13.76 -6.72
C ALA A 46 -0.29 -13.59 -5.25
N ALA A 47 -0.78 -12.53 -4.60
CA ALA A 47 -0.57 -12.27 -3.18
C ALA A 47 -1.14 -13.38 -2.30
N ALA A 48 -2.34 -13.90 -2.60
CA ALA A 48 -2.95 -14.99 -1.86
C ALA A 48 -2.13 -16.29 -1.97
N LEU A 49 -1.53 -16.56 -3.14
CA LEU A 49 -0.65 -17.70 -3.35
C LEU A 49 0.68 -17.55 -2.58
N ALA A 50 1.33 -16.39 -2.69
CA ALA A 50 2.56 -16.10 -1.96
C ALA A 50 2.34 -16.10 -0.44
N GLY A 51 1.25 -15.52 0.04
CA GLY A 51 0.89 -15.54 1.45
C GLY A 51 0.77 -16.97 1.99
N ALA A 52 0.11 -17.86 1.24
CA ALA A 52 -0.04 -19.25 1.63
C ALA A 52 1.31 -19.99 1.73
N SER A 53 2.29 -19.71 0.86
CA SER A 53 3.62 -20.32 0.96
C SER A 53 4.42 -19.82 2.17
N HIS A 54 4.02 -18.70 2.77
CA HIS A 54 4.59 -18.14 3.99
C HIS A 54 3.72 -18.36 5.24
N GLY A 55 2.72 -19.26 5.16
CA GLY A 55 1.87 -19.64 6.31
C GLY A 55 0.75 -18.65 6.62
N LEU A 56 0.47 -17.68 5.76
CA LEU A 56 -0.68 -16.78 5.88
C LEU A 56 -1.94 -17.45 5.33
N SER A 57 -3.09 -17.15 5.94
CA SER A 57 -4.38 -17.49 5.34
C SER A 57 -4.56 -16.76 4.00
N ARG A 58 -5.06 -17.47 2.98
CA ARG A 58 -5.40 -16.89 1.68
C ARG A 58 -6.42 -15.75 1.79
N VAL A 59 -7.38 -15.88 2.70
CA VAL A 59 -8.39 -14.85 2.96
C VAL A 59 -7.75 -13.60 3.54
N PHE A 60 -6.88 -13.78 4.53
CA PHE A 60 -6.15 -12.67 5.15
C PHE A 60 -5.26 -11.93 4.12
N ALA A 61 -4.46 -12.67 3.35
CA ALA A 61 -3.63 -12.08 2.30
C ALA A 61 -4.49 -11.35 1.25
N THR A 62 -5.62 -11.92 0.85
CA THR A 62 -6.58 -11.28 -0.06
C THR A 62 -7.08 -9.94 0.49
N HIS A 63 -7.53 -9.91 1.76
CA HIS A 63 -8.00 -8.69 2.40
C HIS A 63 -6.91 -7.63 2.49
N PHE A 64 -5.73 -8.00 2.98
CA PHE A 64 -4.61 -7.07 3.11
C PHE A 64 -4.21 -6.44 1.77
N PHE A 65 -4.03 -7.25 0.72
CA PHE A 65 -3.62 -6.70 -0.58
C PHE A 65 -4.75 -5.96 -1.31
N THR A 66 -6.01 -6.28 -1.02
CA THR A 66 -7.14 -5.43 -1.43
C THR A 66 -7.02 -4.04 -0.78
N ASP A 67 -6.70 -3.97 0.51
CA ASP A 67 -6.54 -2.69 1.21
C ASP A 67 -5.38 -1.85 0.66
N GLN A 68 -4.27 -2.51 0.35
CA GLN A 68 -3.11 -1.88 -0.30
C GLN A 68 -3.44 -1.32 -1.70
N ILE A 69 -4.29 -2.01 -2.47
CA ILE A 69 -4.75 -1.53 -3.79
C ILE A 69 -5.70 -0.34 -3.62
N GLU A 70 -6.68 -0.42 -2.72
CA GLU A 70 -7.64 0.66 -2.49
C GLU A 70 -6.98 1.93 -1.94
N ALA A 71 -6.02 1.80 -1.02
CA ALA A 71 -5.19 2.91 -0.55
C ALA A 71 -4.41 3.58 -1.69
N ASN A 72 -3.82 2.78 -2.58
CA ASN A 72 -3.07 3.28 -3.72
C ASN A 72 -4.01 4.01 -4.72
N LYS A 73 -5.20 3.46 -4.98
CA LYS A 73 -6.23 4.12 -5.81
C LYS A 73 -6.71 5.43 -5.19
N LEU A 74 -6.89 5.50 -3.87
CA LEU A 74 -7.26 6.73 -3.16
C LEU A 74 -6.26 7.87 -3.44
N VAL A 75 -4.95 7.59 -3.36
CA VAL A 75 -3.91 8.57 -3.69
C VAL A 75 -3.97 8.96 -5.16
N GLN A 76 -4.08 7.98 -6.08
CA GLN A 76 -4.18 8.26 -7.52
C GLN A 76 -5.37 9.16 -7.86
N TYR A 77 -6.56 8.84 -7.37
CA TYR A 77 -7.77 9.63 -7.60
C TYR A 77 -7.62 11.05 -7.05
N THR A 78 -7.03 11.20 -5.87
CA THR A 78 -6.82 12.49 -5.22
C THR A 78 -5.88 13.36 -6.06
N LEU A 79 -4.72 12.83 -6.46
CA LEU A 79 -3.73 13.55 -7.27
C LEU A 79 -4.28 13.93 -8.64
N ILE A 80 -4.90 12.98 -9.36
CA ILE A 80 -5.50 13.25 -10.66
C ILE A 80 -6.57 14.34 -10.55
N ALA A 81 -7.43 14.28 -9.53
CA ALA A 81 -8.45 15.31 -9.32
C ALA A 81 -7.84 16.69 -9.00
N GLN A 82 -6.74 16.74 -8.23
CA GLN A 82 -5.99 17.97 -7.98
C GLN A 82 -5.44 18.55 -9.29
N TRP A 83 -4.82 17.73 -10.14
CA TRP A 83 -4.26 18.16 -11.42
C TRP A 83 -5.32 18.65 -12.40
N ARG A 84 -6.51 18.05 -12.39
CA ARG A 84 -7.66 18.58 -13.16
C ARG A 84 -8.06 19.97 -12.67
N ARG A 85 -8.10 20.19 -11.36
CA ARG A 85 -8.46 21.50 -10.78
C ARG A 85 -7.40 22.57 -11.02
N SER A 86 -6.12 22.21 -11.01
CA SER A 86 -5.02 23.13 -11.33
C SER A 86 -4.79 23.32 -12.83
N GLY A 87 -5.38 22.47 -13.68
CA GLY A 87 -5.24 22.50 -15.13
C GLY A 87 -4.01 21.78 -15.68
N ALA A 88 -3.12 21.27 -14.83
CA ALA A 88 -1.94 20.53 -15.24
C ALA A 88 -1.45 19.58 -14.14
N ALA A 89 -0.83 18.48 -14.55
CA ALA A 89 0.00 17.63 -13.69
C ALA A 89 1.44 18.20 -13.62
N PRO A 90 2.19 17.91 -12.55
CA PRO A 90 3.60 18.25 -12.42
C PRO A 90 4.44 17.76 -13.61
N ASP A 91 5.49 18.49 -13.94
CA ASP A 91 6.44 18.06 -14.95
C ASP A 91 7.51 17.15 -14.36
N GLU A 92 7.08 15.93 -14.05
CA GLU A 92 7.91 14.86 -13.52
C GLU A 92 8.06 13.73 -14.56
N PRO A 93 9.13 12.92 -14.47
CA PRO A 93 9.28 11.74 -15.31
C PRO A 93 8.04 10.84 -15.22
N ARG A 94 7.59 10.33 -16.37
CA ARG A 94 6.44 9.42 -16.46
C ARG A 94 6.98 8.02 -16.72
N PRO A 95 7.04 7.13 -15.72
CA PRO A 95 7.58 5.79 -15.89
C PRO A 95 6.63 4.93 -16.73
N ASP A 96 7.17 3.90 -17.37
CA ASP A 96 6.34 2.89 -18.00
C ASP A 96 5.75 1.98 -16.91
N LEU A 97 4.41 1.90 -16.85
CA LEU A 97 3.74 1.11 -15.83
C LEU A 97 4.13 -0.37 -15.88
N LYS A 98 4.32 -0.94 -17.07
CA LYS A 98 4.60 -2.37 -17.23
C LYS A 98 6.05 -2.69 -16.96
N ARG A 99 6.97 -1.89 -17.48
CA ARG A 99 8.40 -2.15 -17.42
C ARG A 99 9.03 -1.68 -16.11
N ASP A 100 8.57 -0.54 -15.58
CA ASP A 100 9.28 0.16 -14.50
C ASP A 100 8.53 0.02 -13.16
N VAL A 101 7.21 0.27 -13.12
CA VAL A 101 6.44 0.29 -11.86
C VAL A 101 5.97 -1.09 -11.40
N ARG A 102 5.43 -1.92 -12.30
CA ARG A 102 4.87 -3.24 -11.95
C ARG A 102 5.89 -4.18 -11.29
N PRO A 103 7.14 -4.30 -11.78
CA PRO A 103 8.13 -5.16 -11.13
C PRO A 103 8.43 -4.72 -9.69
N GLU A 104 8.46 -3.42 -9.42
CA GLU A 104 8.69 -2.90 -8.07
C GLU A 104 7.50 -3.19 -7.13
N LEU A 105 6.27 -3.05 -7.63
CA LEU A 105 5.07 -3.46 -6.89
C LEU A 105 5.06 -4.95 -6.57
N ASP A 106 5.53 -5.79 -7.50
CA ASP A 106 5.62 -7.23 -7.32
C ASP A 106 6.73 -7.58 -6.30
N ARG A 107 7.88 -6.90 -6.32
CA ARG A 107 8.95 -7.02 -5.31
C ARG A 107 8.46 -6.65 -3.91
N LEU A 108 7.81 -5.49 -3.77
CA LEU A 108 7.27 -5.01 -2.49
C LEU A 108 6.15 -5.91 -1.96
N GLN A 109 5.38 -6.57 -2.84
CA GLN A 109 4.41 -7.56 -2.43
C GLN A 109 5.05 -8.75 -1.72
N GLU A 110 6.16 -9.29 -2.25
CA GLU A 110 6.88 -10.39 -1.60
C GLU A 110 7.46 -9.97 -0.23
N GLU A 111 7.98 -8.75 -0.14
CA GLU A 111 8.47 -8.18 1.13
C GLU A 111 7.35 -8.03 2.15
N LEU A 112 6.22 -7.46 1.74
CA LEU A 112 5.04 -7.36 2.60
C LEU A 112 4.55 -8.72 3.09
N VAL A 113 4.55 -9.76 2.26
CA VAL A 113 4.19 -11.12 2.70
C VAL A 113 5.14 -11.61 3.80
N ARG A 114 6.44 -11.36 3.68
CA ARG A 114 7.42 -11.72 4.72
C ARG A 114 7.19 -10.96 6.02
N GLU A 115 6.94 -9.65 5.94
CA GLU A 115 6.66 -8.83 7.12
C GLU A 115 5.34 -9.21 7.79
N LEU A 116 4.31 -9.58 7.03
CA LEU A 116 3.06 -10.08 7.59
C LEU A 116 3.24 -11.39 8.36
N ALA A 117 4.13 -12.28 7.88
CA ALA A 117 4.47 -13.51 8.58
C ALA A 117 5.27 -13.21 9.86
N ALA A 118 6.24 -12.30 9.80
CA ALA A 118 7.07 -11.90 10.94
C ALA A 118 6.28 -11.20 12.06
N THR A 119 5.28 -10.39 11.70
CA THR A 119 4.46 -9.62 12.64
C THR A 119 3.25 -10.37 13.18
N ARG A 120 3.12 -11.68 12.92
CA ARG A 120 1.93 -12.46 13.29
C ARG A 120 1.54 -12.33 14.76
N ALA A 121 2.49 -12.48 15.68
CA ALA A 121 2.22 -12.40 17.12
C ALA A 121 1.65 -11.03 17.54
N LEU A 122 2.20 -9.95 16.99
CA LEU A 122 1.74 -8.58 17.25
C LEU A 122 0.34 -8.33 16.70
N ARG A 123 0.04 -8.88 15.51
CA ARG A 123 -1.27 -8.73 14.86
C ARG A 123 -2.36 -9.55 15.54
N GLU A 124 -2.02 -10.66 16.16
CA GLU A 124 -2.94 -11.52 16.92
C GLU A 124 -3.11 -11.05 18.38
N ASP A 125 -2.27 -10.13 18.86
CA ASP A 125 -2.37 -9.53 20.19
C ASP A 125 -3.67 -8.71 20.35
N PRO A 126 -4.39 -8.79 21.48
CA PRO A 126 -5.57 -7.97 21.74
C PRO A 126 -5.34 -6.45 21.63
N GLU A 127 -4.13 -5.96 21.90
CA GLU A 127 -3.73 -4.56 21.77
C GLU A 127 -3.09 -4.24 20.41
N GLY A 128 -2.93 -5.23 19.52
CA GLY A 128 -2.22 -5.10 18.26
C GLY A 128 -2.73 -3.96 17.36
N ALA A 129 -4.04 -3.73 17.31
CA ALA A 129 -4.63 -2.62 16.57
C ALA A 129 -4.22 -1.24 17.14
N THR A 130 -4.20 -1.11 18.47
CA THR A 130 -3.78 0.12 19.16
C THR A 130 -2.28 0.36 19.01
N MET A 131 -1.48 -0.70 19.14
CA MET A 131 -0.03 -0.67 18.93
C MET A 131 0.30 -0.23 17.51
N LEU A 132 -0.37 -0.82 16.50
CA LEU A 132 -0.21 -0.46 15.10
C LEU A 132 -0.56 1.01 14.85
N ALA A 133 -1.72 1.49 15.32
CA ALA A 133 -2.13 2.88 15.12
C ALA A 133 -1.12 3.87 15.74
N THR A 134 -0.62 3.55 16.95
CA THR A 134 0.46 4.33 17.59
C THR A 134 1.74 4.30 16.76
N ALA A 135 2.11 3.14 16.23
CA ALA A 135 3.30 2.99 15.40
C ALA A 135 3.18 3.75 14.08
N VAL A 136 2.01 3.75 13.42
CA VAL A 136 1.75 4.55 12.21
C VAL A 136 1.88 6.04 12.51
N ALA A 137 1.34 6.52 13.62
CA ALA A 137 1.47 7.92 14.02
C ALA A 137 2.94 8.32 14.29
N ALA A 138 3.70 7.46 14.97
CA ALA A 138 5.13 7.66 15.21
C ALA A 138 5.92 7.68 13.88
N TYR A 139 5.70 6.69 13.02
CA TYR A 139 6.31 6.57 11.71
C TYR A 139 6.02 7.80 10.82
N ALA A 140 4.75 8.21 10.74
CA ALA A 140 4.33 9.36 9.96
C ALA A 140 5.02 10.65 10.41
N LYS A 141 5.15 10.84 11.72
CA LYS A 141 5.87 11.98 12.30
C LYS A 141 7.36 11.93 11.98
N GLU A 142 8.00 10.77 12.11
CA GLU A 142 9.43 10.60 11.84
C GLU A 142 9.79 10.82 10.37
N ARG A 143 8.94 10.37 9.45
CA ARG A 143 9.14 10.51 8.00
C ARG A 143 8.58 11.80 7.41
N GLY A 144 7.87 12.60 8.21
CA GLY A 144 7.24 13.85 7.76
C GLY A 144 6.17 13.62 6.69
N LEU A 145 5.37 12.55 6.83
CA LEU A 145 4.32 12.23 5.86
C LEU A 145 3.23 13.30 5.83
N ASP A 146 2.75 13.62 4.63
CA ASP A 146 1.61 14.52 4.46
C ASP A 146 0.29 13.84 4.85
N THR A 147 -0.77 14.65 5.00
CA THR A 147 -2.08 14.16 5.44
C THR A 147 -2.65 13.09 4.51
N LEU A 148 -2.46 13.22 3.20
CA LEU A 148 -2.95 12.24 2.24
C LEU A 148 -2.24 10.89 2.41
N SER A 149 -0.93 10.93 2.59
CA SER A 149 -0.10 9.74 2.78
C SER A 149 -0.45 9.03 4.09
N VAL A 150 -0.71 9.76 5.17
CA VAL A 150 -1.18 9.18 6.45
C VAL A 150 -2.54 8.50 6.28
N ILE A 151 -3.53 9.18 5.70
CA ILE A 151 -4.87 8.60 5.49
C ILE A 151 -4.80 7.34 4.63
N ALA A 152 -3.99 7.38 3.57
CA ALA A 152 -3.85 6.24 2.69
C ALA A 152 -3.06 5.09 3.36
N LEU A 153 -2.09 5.39 4.21
CA LEU A 153 -1.38 4.38 5.00
C LEU A 153 -2.30 3.71 6.02
N ASP A 154 -3.14 4.48 6.72
CA ASP A 154 -4.20 3.94 7.59
C ASP A 154 -5.14 3.02 6.79
N ARG A 155 -5.56 3.45 5.61
CA ARG A 155 -6.40 2.63 4.71
C ARG A 155 -5.69 1.34 4.29
N ALA A 156 -4.38 1.38 4.02
CA ALA A 156 -3.59 0.23 3.57
C ALA A 156 -3.41 -0.83 4.67
N LEU A 157 -3.47 -0.41 5.94
CA LEU A 157 -3.25 -1.24 7.12
C LEU A 157 -4.55 -1.58 7.87
N ALA A 158 -5.70 -1.15 7.37
CA ALA A 158 -6.99 -1.16 8.07
C ALA A 158 -7.37 -2.52 8.70
N ARG A 159 -7.09 -3.63 8.00
CA ARG A 159 -7.50 -4.98 8.42
C ARG A 159 -6.36 -5.87 8.88
N VAL A 160 -5.19 -5.31 9.13
CA VAL A 160 -3.98 -6.10 9.39
C VAL A 160 -3.99 -6.82 10.75
N CYS A 161 -4.73 -6.26 11.73
CA CYS A 161 -4.97 -6.84 13.06
C CYS A 161 -6.42 -7.37 13.22
N GLU A 162 -7.21 -7.47 12.14
CA GLU A 162 -8.55 -8.09 12.21
C GLU A 162 -8.43 -9.61 12.43
N ARG A 163 -9.36 -10.17 13.22
CA ARG A 163 -9.43 -11.59 13.57
C ARG A 163 -10.30 -12.38 12.59
#